data_AF-A0A436R435-F1
#
_entry.id   AF-A0A436R435-F1
#
_cell.length_a   1.000
_cell.length_b   1.000
_cell.length_c   1.000
_cell.angle_alpha   90.00
_cell.angle_beta   90.00
_cell.angle_gamma   90.00
#
_symmetry.space_group_name_H-M   'P 1'
#
loop_
_entity.id
_entity.type
_entity.pdbx_description
1 polymer ?
#
loop_
_entity_poly.entity_id
_entity_poly.type
_entity_poly.pdbx_seq_one_letter_code
_entity_poly.pdbx_strand_id
1 'polypeptide(L)'
;GDITFDGGKELQRSLYAFAVKAMLGDEVEISASLFYPRDQIDLRLDDPEATLVAIAGHLCAARANLVAGNGVIGPDSGGAYDDLAFALPANAGATYCKRKIAASTERLGAAAQVWEAP
;
A
#
# COMPACT_ATOMS: atom_id res chain seq x y z
N GLY A 1 13.76 -6.70 -11.70
CA GLY A 1 13.18 -7.61 -10.70
C GLY A 1 11.72 -7.32 -10.70
N ASP A 2 10.89 -8.36 -10.76
CA ASP A 2 9.44 -8.22 -10.81
C ASP A 2 8.99 -7.46 -9.57
N ILE A 3 8.46 -6.26 -9.79
CA ILE A 3 7.99 -5.36 -8.74
C ILE A 3 6.46 -5.40 -8.81
N THR A 4 5.85 -6.17 -7.90
CA THR A 4 4.39 -6.34 -7.80
C THR A 4 3.79 -5.27 -6.89
N PHE A 5 4.27 -5.15 -5.66
CA PHE A 5 3.75 -4.23 -4.65
C PHE A 5 4.82 -3.30 -4.04
N ASP A 6 6.07 -3.72 -3.92
CA ASP A 6 7.17 -2.98 -3.26
C ASP A 6 6.71 -2.32 -1.94
N GLY A 7 6.17 -3.14 -1.02
CA GLY A 7 5.66 -2.68 0.27
C GLY A 7 4.47 -1.70 0.17
N GLY A 8 3.75 -1.72 -0.96
CA GLY A 8 2.60 -0.86 -1.25
C GLY A 8 2.92 0.38 -2.11
N LYS A 9 4.18 0.63 -2.49
CA LYS A 9 4.54 1.77 -3.35
C LYS A 9 3.95 1.69 -4.76
N GLU A 10 3.67 0.49 -5.24
CA GLU A 10 3.09 0.26 -6.58
C GLU A 10 1.56 0.24 -6.60
N LEU A 11 0.92 0.51 -5.46
CA LEU A 11 -0.53 0.48 -5.32
C LEU A 11 -1.21 1.43 -6.33
N GLN A 12 -0.64 2.61 -6.56
CA GLN A 12 -1.19 3.61 -7.47
C GLN A 12 -1.28 3.08 -8.91
N ARG A 13 -0.20 2.48 -9.43
CA ARG A 13 -0.14 1.93 -10.80
C ARG A 13 -1.18 0.83 -11.00
N SER A 14 -1.26 -0.09 -10.05
CA SER A 14 -2.19 -1.23 -10.09
C SER A 14 -3.65 -0.79 -9.98
N LEU A 15 -3.95 0.22 -9.15
CA LEU A 15 -5.29 0.81 -9.06
C LEU A 15 -5.70 1.53 -10.35
N TYR A 16 -4.78 2.24 -11.01
CA TYR A 16 -5.09 2.88 -12.29
C TYR A 16 -5.30 1.86 -13.41
N ALA A 17 -4.47 0.82 -13.49
CA ALA A 17 -4.65 -0.26 -14.45
C ALA A 17 -6.06 -0.87 -14.33
N PHE A 18 -6.51 -1.08 -13.10
CA PHE A 18 -7.86 -1.56 -12.82
C PHE A 18 -8.95 -0.56 -13.19
N ALA A 19 -8.80 0.71 -12.81
CA ALA A 19 -9.78 1.73 -13.15
C ALA A 19 -9.97 1.80 -14.67
N VAL A 20 -8.88 1.73 -15.44
CA VAL A 20 -8.92 1.69 -16.90
C VAL A 20 -9.64 0.42 -17.40
N LYS A 21 -9.36 -0.76 -16.81
CA LYS A 21 -10.05 -2.01 -17.18
C LYS A 21 -11.55 -1.95 -16.92
N ALA A 22 -11.94 -1.44 -15.77
CA ALA A 22 -13.34 -1.26 -15.40
C ALA A 22 -14.07 -0.27 -16.33
N MET A 23 -13.37 0.73 -16.90
CA MET A 23 -13.94 1.69 -17.83
C MET A 23 -14.02 1.17 -19.28
N LEU A 24 -13.04 0.39 -19.73
CA LEU A 24 -12.93 -0.08 -21.11
C LEU A 24 -13.57 -1.46 -21.36
N GLY A 25 -13.81 -2.23 -20.30
CA GLY A 25 -14.37 -3.58 -20.37
C GLY A 25 -13.31 -4.66 -20.55
N ASP A 26 -13.72 -5.92 -20.35
CA ASP A 26 -12.82 -7.08 -20.28
C ASP A 26 -12.17 -7.47 -21.62
N GLU A 27 -12.68 -6.93 -22.73
CA GLU A 27 -12.18 -7.20 -24.09
C GLU A 27 -10.87 -6.45 -24.40
N VAL A 28 -10.46 -5.49 -23.55
CA VAL A 28 -9.27 -4.68 -23.77
C VAL A 28 -8.13 -5.15 -22.86
N GLU A 29 -7.03 -5.56 -23.49
CA GLU A 29 -5.79 -5.88 -22.78
C GLU A 29 -5.09 -4.60 -22.31
N ILE A 30 -4.77 -4.53 -21.02
CA ILE A 30 -4.15 -3.36 -20.39
C ILE A 30 -2.78 -3.73 -19.86
N SER A 31 -1.78 -2.98 -20.33
CA SER A 31 -0.43 -3.01 -19.79
C SER A 31 -0.19 -1.76 -18.98
N ALA A 32 0.23 -1.93 -17.72
CA ALA A 32 0.69 -0.83 -16.89
C ALA A 32 2.20 -0.94 -16.70
N SER A 33 2.92 0.17 -16.90
CA SER A 33 4.34 0.22 -16.64
C SER A 33 4.78 1.56 -16.05
N LEU A 34 5.87 1.53 -15.30
CA LEU A 34 6.57 2.70 -14.77
C LEU A 34 7.83 2.90 -15.58
N PHE A 35 7.84 3.97 -16.38
CA PHE A 35 8.97 4.31 -17.22
C PHE A 35 9.82 5.38 -16.55
N TYR A 36 11.11 5.09 -16.34
CA TYR A 36 12.12 6.02 -15.84
C TYR A 36 12.90 6.59 -17.04
N PRO A 37 12.56 7.79 -17.56
CA PRO A 37 13.08 8.24 -18.86
C PRO A 37 14.58 8.52 -18.83
N ARG A 38 15.10 8.94 -17.67
CA ARG A 38 16.53 9.23 -17.47
C ARG A 38 17.38 7.98 -17.65
N ASP A 39 16.92 6.87 -17.08
CA ASP A 39 17.67 5.62 -17.02
C ASP A 39 17.23 4.63 -18.11
N GLN A 40 16.22 5.01 -18.90
CA GLN A 40 15.57 4.18 -19.94
C GLN A 40 15.09 2.82 -19.42
N ILE A 41 14.64 2.79 -18.16
CA ILE A 41 14.12 1.58 -17.52
C ILE A 41 12.60 1.58 -17.64
N ASP A 42 12.04 0.49 -18.16
CA ASP A 42 10.60 0.24 -18.18
C ASP A 42 10.28 -0.91 -17.22
N LEU A 43 9.56 -0.60 -16.14
CA LEU A 43 9.11 -1.59 -15.16
C LEU A 43 7.64 -1.90 -15.40
N ARG A 44 7.38 -3.06 -16.01
CA ARG A 44 6.02 -3.51 -16.32
C ARG A 44 5.40 -4.25 -15.15
N LEU A 45 4.09 -4.12 -14.98
CA LEU A 45 3.32 -4.97 -14.08
C LEU A 45 3.02 -6.29 -14.81
N ASP A 46 3.60 -7.38 -14.34
CA ASP A 46 3.56 -8.67 -15.07
C ASP A 46 2.19 -9.35 -15.05
N ASP A 47 1.57 -9.47 -13.87
CA ASP A 47 0.23 -10.03 -13.71
C ASP A 47 -0.71 -9.03 -13.03
N PRO A 48 -1.37 -8.16 -13.81
CA PRO A 48 -2.31 -7.18 -13.28
C PRO A 48 -3.50 -7.81 -12.55
N GLU A 49 -3.97 -8.99 -12.98
CA GLU A 49 -5.15 -9.64 -12.39
C GLU A 49 -4.83 -10.26 -11.04
N ALA A 50 -3.73 -11.00 -10.92
CA ALA A 50 -3.28 -11.53 -9.64
C ALA A 50 -2.96 -10.40 -8.65
N THR A 51 -2.33 -9.33 -9.13
CA THR A 51 -2.09 -8.11 -8.34
C THR A 51 -3.41 -7.53 -7.83
N LEU A 52 -4.46 -7.51 -8.66
CA LEU A 52 -5.75 -6.98 -8.23
C LEU A 52 -6.43 -7.81 -7.14
N VAL A 53 -6.38 -9.13 -7.25
CA VAL A 53 -6.89 -10.03 -6.21
C VAL A 53 -6.17 -9.77 -4.89
N ALA A 54 -4.86 -9.59 -4.92
CA ALA A 54 -4.07 -9.27 -3.72
C ALA A 54 -4.44 -7.90 -3.12
N ILE A 55 -4.59 -6.85 -3.95
CA ILE A 55 -5.04 -5.52 -3.50
C ILE A 55 -6.40 -5.60 -2.83
N ALA A 56 -7.36 -6.29 -3.45
CA ALA A 56 -8.70 -6.46 -2.91
C ALA A 56 -8.65 -7.13 -1.54
N GLY A 57 -7.82 -8.16 -1.37
CA GLY A 57 -7.58 -8.82 -0.08
C GLY A 57 -7.08 -7.85 0.99
N HIS A 58 -6.05 -7.07 0.69
CA HIS A 58 -5.51 -6.07 1.63
C HIS A 58 -6.52 -4.96 1.96
N LEU A 59 -7.28 -4.47 0.98
CA LEU A 59 -8.34 -3.48 1.18
C LEU A 59 -9.46 -4.00 2.07
N CYS A 60 -9.89 -5.26 1.88
CA CYS A 60 -10.87 -5.89 2.74
C CYS A 60 -10.37 -5.99 4.20
N ALA A 61 -9.11 -6.38 4.40
CA ALA A 61 -8.51 -6.44 5.74
C ALA A 61 -8.37 -5.04 6.39
N ALA A 62 -7.99 -4.03 5.62
CA ALA A 62 -7.93 -2.64 6.07
C ALA A 62 -9.32 -2.10 6.45
N ARG A 63 -10.33 -2.36 5.62
CA ARG A 63 -11.73 -1.98 5.90
C ARG A 63 -12.24 -2.64 7.19
N ALA A 64 -11.97 -3.92 7.38
CA ALA A 64 -12.38 -4.64 8.59
C ALA A 64 -11.76 -4.00 9.85
N ASN A 65 -10.48 -3.60 9.78
CA ASN A 65 -9.81 -2.87 10.85
C ASN A 65 -10.47 -1.52 11.14
N LEU A 66 -10.75 -0.71 10.11
CA LEU A 66 -11.39 0.59 10.29
C LEU A 66 -12.79 0.47 10.91
N VAL A 67 -13.60 -0.47 10.43
CA VAL A 67 -14.95 -0.72 11.00
C VAL A 67 -14.87 -1.19 12.45
N ALA A 68 -13.83 -1.94 12.81
CA ALA A 68 -13.59 -2.37 14.19
C ALA A 68 -12.96 -1.29 15.08
N GLY A 69 -12.70 -0.09 14.56
CA GLY A 69 -12.09 1.03 15.30
C GLY A 69 -10.56 0.95 15.42
N ASN A 70 -9.89 0.14 14.60
CA ASN A 70 -8.44 -0.07 14.65
C ASN A 70 -7.69 0.91 13.73
N GLY A 71 -7.93 2.20 13.91
CA GLY A 71 -7.14 3.26 13.27
C GLY A 71 -5.85 3.50 14.05
N VAL A 72 -4.94 2.51 14.05
CA VAL A 72 -3.66 2.58 14.78
C VAL A 72 -2.52 3.03 13.88
N ILE A 73 -1.39 3.40 14.49
CA ILE A 73 -0.20 3.88 13.76
C ILE A 73 0.38 2.81 12.83
N GLY A 74 0.98 3.26 11.72
CA GLY A 74 1.72 2.45 10.76
C GLY A 74 3.22 2.77 10.74
N PRO A 75 4.00 2.12 9.85
CA PRO A 75 5.45 2.25 9.78
C PRO A 75 5.91 3.68 9.49
N ASP A 76 5.12 4.45 8.71
CA ASP A 76 5.43 5.83 8.34
C ASP A 76 4.84 6.88 9.28
N SER A 77 4.13 6.48 10.35
CA SER A 77 3.56 7.42 11.32
C SER A 77 4.65 8.20 12.06
N GLY A 78 4.52 9.52 12.05
CA GLY A 78 5.51 10.46 12.60
C GLY A 78 6.70 10.74 11.69
N GLY A 79 6.63 10.33 10.43
CA GLY A 79 7.60 10.66 9.38
C GLY A 79 7.49 12.11 8.89
N ALA A 80 8.39 12.52 8.00
CA ALA A 80 8.46 13.88 7.46
C ALA A 80 7.23 14.29 6.62
N TYR A 81 6.46 13.31 6.13
CA TYR A 81 5.30 13.48 5.26
C TYR A 81 4.00 12.98 5.91
N ASP A 82 3.97 12.76 7.23
CA ASP A 82 2.76 12.37 7.94
C ASP A 82 1.90 13.60 8.25
N ASP A 83 0.84 13.80 7.47
CA ASP A 83 -0.13 14.90 7.65
C ASP A 83 -0.83 14.84 9.03
N LEU A 84 -0.85 13.67 9.67
CA LEU A 84 -1.42 13.44 10.99
C LEU A 84 -0.38 13.48 12.11
N ALA A 85 0.85 13.94 11.84
CA ALA A 85 1.91 13.99 12.84
C ALA A 85 1.51 14.79 14.09
N PHE A 86 0.68 15.83 13.96
CA PHE A 86 0.16 16.61 15.09
C PHE A 86 -0.85 15.86 15.97
N ALA A 87 -1.46 14.78 15.47
CA ALA A 87 -2.32 13.91 16.27
C ALA A 87 -1.49 12.94 17.14
N LEU A 88 -0.18 12.84 16.89
CA LEU A 88 0.72 11.99 17.66
C LEU A 88 1.21 12.72 18.92
N PRO A 89 1.62 11.97 19.96
CA PRO A 89 2.27 12.55 21.13
C PRO A 89 3.53 13.35 20.74
N ALA A 90 3.88 14.37 21.52
CA ALA A 90 5.05 15.21 21.27
C ALA A 90 6.38 14.43 21.11
N ASN A 91 6.46 13.21 21.65
CA ASN A 91 7.60 12.31 21.53
C ASN A 91 7.44 11.20 20.46
N ALA A 92 6.56 11.41 19.47
CA ALA A 92 6.24 10.50 18.35
C ALA A 92 7.48 9.82 17.76
N GLY A 93 8.33 10.60 17.09
CA GLY A 93 9.54 10.09 16.41
C GLY A 93 10.65 9.64 17.36
N ALA A 94 10.72 10.23 18.57
CA ALA A 94 11.77 9.90 19.53
C ALA A 94 11.55 8.52 20.18
N THR A 95 10.33 8.23 20.64
CA THR A 95 10.05 7.04 21.48
C THR A 95 8.68 6.40 21.26
N TYR A 96 7.62 7.18 20.98
CA TYR A 96 6.27 6.63 20.95
C TYR A 96 6.06 5.61 19.82
N CYS A 97 6.41 5.96 18.57
CA CYS A 97 6.22 5.06 17.43
C CYS A 97 7.06 3.78 17.59
N LYS A 98 8.35 3.91 17.96
CA LYS A 98 9.26 2.78 18.21
C LYS A 98 8.69 1.78 19.23
N ARG A 99 8.04 2.28 20.28
CA ARG A 99 7.45 1.46 21.34
C ARG A 99 6.14 0.81 20.93
N LYS A 100 5.34 1.47 20.08
CA LYS A 100 3.96 1.07 19.79
C LYS A 100 3.78 0.35 18.46
N ILE A 101 4.77 0.41 17.56
CA ILE A 101 4.64 -0.19 16.23
C ILE A 101 4.38 -1.70 16.30
N ALA A 102 5.11 -2.45 17.14
CA ALA A 102 4.93 -3.90 17.26
C ALA A 102 3.49 -4.28 17.67
N ALA A 103 2.95 -3.64 18.71
CA ALA A 103 1.58 -3.85 19.16
C ALA A 103 0.53 -3.38 18.13
N SER A 104 0.86 -2.34 17.34
CA SER A 104 -0.01 -1.84 16.28
C SER A 104 -0.07 -2.81 15.10
N THR A 105 1.09 -3.35 14.69
CA THR A 105 1.19 -4.40 13.68
C THR A 105 0.41 -5.65 14.09
N GLU A 106 0.55 -6.09 15.33
CA GLU A 106 -0.24 -7.22 15.87
C GLU A 106 -1.75 -6.93 15.80
N ARG A 107 -2.17 -5.71 16.16
CA ARG A 107 -3.57 -5.31 16.13
C ARG A 107 -4.16 -5.27 14.72
N LEU A 108 -3.37 -4.82 13.74
CA LEU A 108 -3.73 -4.75 12.32
C LEU A 108 -3.80 -6.12 11.66
N GLY A 109 -2.99 -7.08 12.13
CA GLY A 109 -2.99 -8.46 11.65
C GLY A 109 -2.76 -8.53 10.14
N ALA A 110 -3.69 -9.17 9.42
CA ALA A 110 -3.60 -9.33 7.96
C ALA A 110 -3.48 -8.00 7.19
N ALA A 111 -3.99 -6.88 7.74
CA ALA A 111 -3.87 -5.58 7.07
C ALA A 111 -2.41 -5.07 7.02
N ALA A 112 -1.56 -5.47 7.97
CA ALA A 112 -0.15 -5.06 7.99
C ALA A 112 0.72 -5.83 6.98
N GLN A 113 0.22 -6.94 6.42
CA GLN A 113 0.99 -7.77 5.50
C GLN A 113 1.34 -7.06 4.19
N VAL A 114 0.60 -6.01 3.82
CA VAL A 114 0.89 -5.21 2.63
C VAL A 114 2.27 -4.54 2.68
N TRP A 115 2.80 -4.27 3.88
CA TRP A 115 4.11 -3.63 4.05
C TRP A 115 5.28 -4.55 3.70
N GLU A 116 5.08 -5.86 3.77
CA GLU A 116 6.07 -6.89 3.44
C GLU A 116 5.77 -7.55 2.08
N ALA A 117 4.76 -7.04 1.35
CA ALA A 117 4.39 -7.58 0.06
C ALA A 117 5.48 -7.26 -0.99
N PRO A 118 5.92 -8.25 -1.78
CA PRO A 118 6.96 -8.08 -2.79
C PRO A 118 6.49 -7.18 -3.93
#